data_AF-A0A2H3CIX5-F1
#
_entry.id   AF-A0A2H3CIX5-F1
#
_cell.length_a   1.000
_cell.length_b   1.000
_cell.length_c   1.000
_cell.angle_alpha   90.00
_cell.angle_beta   90.00
_cell.angle_gamma   90.00
#
_symmetry.space_group_name_H-M   'P 1'
#
loop_
_entity.id
_entity.type
_entity.pdbx_description
1 polymer ?
#
loop_
_entity_poly.entity_id
_entity_poly.type
_entity_poly.pdbx_seq_one_letter_code
_entity_poly.pdbx_strand_id
1 'polypeptide(L)'
;NKDISHQARGFLWKSIHGTFKLGDFWEKLGPEYMNRVYCPECEVPETMEHILIKCRIPGQDIIWWLTKELWKKKHNQWYLLSFGLTLGSPLVMIMDDEGKRNHGALRLYRILMSEAVYLIWKKFNAKDE
;
A
#
# COMPACT_ATOMS: atom_id res chain seq x y z
N ASN A 1 -9.38 -4.86 -13.88
CA ASN A 1 -8.52 -3.76 -14.33
C ASN A 1 -7.25 -4.37 -14.95
N LYS A 2 -6.92 -4.06 -16.22
CA LYS A 2 -5.75 -4.61 -16.93
C LYS A 2 -4.43 -3.92 -16.55
N ASP A 3 -4.51 -2.77 -15.89
CA ASP A 3 -3.36 -1.96 -15.50
C ASP A 3 -2.62 -2.49 -14.26
N ILE A 4 -3.18 -3.49 -13.58
CA ILE A 4 -2.67 -3.98 -12.29
C ILE A 4 -2.23 -5.43 -12.45
N SER A 5 -1.03 -5.76 -11.98
CA SER A 5 -0.53 -7.14 -11.99
C SER A 5 -1.45 -8.09 -11.23
N HIS A 6 -1.39 -9.38 -11.58
CA HIS A 6 -2.20 -10.40 -10.92
C HIS A 6 -1.90 -10.46 -9.41
N GLN A 7 -0.63 -10.34 -9.04
CA GLN A 7 -0.18 -10.37 -7.66
C GLN A 7 -0.67 -9.16 -6.86
N ALA A 8 -0.51 -7.94 -7.39
CA ALA A 8 -1.01 -6.73 -6.74
C ALA A 8 -2.54 -6.75 -6.61
N ARG A 9 -3.27 -7.27 -7.60
CA ARG A 9 -4.73 -7.48 -7.49
C ARG A 9 -5.11 -8.40 -6.34
N GLY A 10 -4.44 -9.55 -6.24
CA GLY A 10 -4.68 -10.51 -5.16
C GLY A 10 -4.39 -9.91 -3.79
N PHE A 11 -3.27 -9.17 -3.67
CA PHE A 11 -2.92 -8.41 -2.48
C PHE A 11 -4.00 -7.39 -2.10
N LEU A 12 -4.38 -6.50 -3.02
CA LEU A 12 -5.39 -5.47 -2.77
C LEU A 12 -6.72 -6.07 -2.31
N TRP A 13 -7.17 -7.15 -2.96
CA TRP A 13 -8.41 -7.84 -2.57
C TRP A 13 -8.32 -8.35 -1.13
N LYS A 14 -7.23 -9.05 -0.78
CA LYS A 14 -7.00 -9.58 0.57
C LYS A 14 -6.92 -8.47 1.63
N SER A 15 -6.25 -7.36 1.30
CA SER A 15 -6.12 -6.20 2.18
C SER A 15 -7.46 -5.53 2.47
N ILE A 16 -8.29 -5.35 1.43
CA ILE A 16 -9.63 -4.75 1.56
C ILE A 16 -10.56 -5.64 2.41
N HIS A 17 -10.45 -6.97 2.25
CA HIS A 17 -11.31 -7.93 2.98
C HIS A 17 -10.74 -8.32 4.35
N GLY A 18 -9.60 -7.76 4.76
CA GLY A 18 -8.99 -8.08 6.06
C GLY A 18 -8.58 -9.54 6.21
N THR A 19 -8.19 -10.23 5.13
CA THR A 19 -7.90 -11.68 5.17
C THR A 19 -6.47 -12.01 5.62
N PHE A 20 -5.65 -11.00 5.89
CA PHE A 20 -4.28 -11.19 6.38
C PHE A 20 -4.29 -11.41 7.90
N LYS A 21 -3.39 -12.27 8.37
CA LYS A 21 -3.19 -12.52 9.80
C LYS A 21 -2.25 -11.46 10.37
N LEU A 22 -2.81 -10.33 10.79
CA LEU A 22 -2.08 -9.23 11.39
C LEU A 22 -2.32 -9.18 12.90
N GLY A 23 -1.93 -8.10 13.56
CA GLY A 23 -1.91 -8.03 15.01
C GLY A 23 -3.25 -8.35 15.67
N ASP A 24 -4.36 -7.90 15.09
CA ASP A 24 -5.72 -8.16 15.60
C ASP A 24 -6.12 -9.64 15.52
N PHE A 25 -5.58 -10.39 14.56
CA PHE A 25 -5.79 -11.84 14.45
C PHE A 25 -5.02 -12.56 15.56
N TRP A 26 -3.75 -12.19 15.78
CA TRP A 26 -2.88 -12.81 16.77
C TRP A 26 -3.33 -12.50 18.20
N GLU A 27 -3.79 -11.26 18.45
CA GLU A 27 -4.30 -10.83 19.75
C GLU A 27 -5.49 -11.68 20.20
N LYS A 28 -6.38 -12.05 19.27
CA LYS A 28 -7.55 -12.90 19.55
C LYS A 28 -7.19 -14.34 19.89
N LEU A 29 -6.01 -14.83 19.47
CA LEU A 29 -5.61 -16.22 19.69
C LEU A 29 -5.06 -16.46 21.10
N GLY A 30 -4.40 -15.47 21.70
CA GLY A 30 -3.96 -15.56 23.09
C GLY A 30 -2.57 -14.96 23.36
N PRO A 31 -2.17 -14.91 24.64
CA PRO A 31 -0.93 -14.27 25.09
C PRO A 31 0.35 -14.84 24.46
N GLU A 32 0.33 -16.10 24.05
CA GLU A 32 1.46 -16.78 23.42
C GLU A 32 1.86 -16.19 22.06
N TYR A 33 0.95 -15.43 21.42
CA TYR A 33 1.19 -14.77 20.14
C TYR A 33 1.46 -13.27 20.27
N MET A 34 1.69 -12.74 21.48
CA MET A 34 1.90 -11.31 21.71
C MET A 34 3.04 -10.72 20.88
N ASN A 35 4.08 -11.50 20.60
CA ASN A 35 5.19 -11.08 19.74
C ASN A 35 4.78 -10.84 18.27
N ARG A 36 3.63 -11.36 17.83
CA ARG A 36 3.06 -11.17 16.48
C ARG A 36 1.96 -10.11 16.45
N VAL A 37 1.58 -9.57 17.61
CA VAL A 37 0.59 -8.49 17.70
C VAL A 37 1.18 -7.15 17.28
N TYR A 38 2.47 -6.94 17.57
CA TYR A 38 3.15 -5.68 17.38
C TYR A 38 4.16 -5.76 16.24
N CYS A 39 4.28 -4.65 15.50
CA CYS A 39 5.34 -4.50 14.51
C CYS A 39 6.72 -4.54 15.21
N PRO A 40 7.67 -5.37 14.79
CA PRO A 40 8.97 -5.52 15.45
C PRO A 40 9.86 -4.26 15.37
N GLU A 41 9.59 -3.35 14.42
CA GLU A 41 10.36 -2.10 14.23
C GLU A 41 9.73 -0.89 14.91
N CYS A 42 8.41 -0.93 15.12
CA CYS A 42 7.65 0.23 15.56
C CYS A 42 6.98 0.03 16.92
N GLU A 43 6.91 -1.20 17.42
CA GLU A 43 6.32 -1.57 18.72
C GLU A 43 4.87 -1.08 18.88
N VAL A 44 4.16 -0.90 17.75
CA VAL A 44 2.73 -0.57 17.70
C VAL A 44 1.95 -1.74 17.11
N PRO A 45 0.64 -1.85 17.39
CA PRO A 45 -0.19 -2.90 16.80
C PRO A 45 -0.02 -2.98 15.29
N GLU A 46 0.28 -4.18 14.81
CA GLU A 46 0.50 -4.44 13.40
C GLU A 46 -0.84 -4.38 12.66
N THR A 47 -0.98 -3.37 11.81
CA THR A 47 -2.16 -3.16 10.96
C THR A 47 -1.73 -2.96 9.52
N MET A 48 -2.62 -3.26 8.56
CA MET A 48 -2.32 -3.04 7.14
C MET A 48 -2.05 -1.56 6.84
N GLU A 49 -2.76 -0.65 7.51
CA GLU A 49 -2.47 0.79 7.40
C GLU A 49 -1.06 1.12 7.92
N HIS A 50 -0.69 0.59 9.08
CA HIS A 50 0.64 0.79 9.62
C HIS A 50 1.70 0.30 8.63
N ILE A 51 1.60 -0.95 8.17
CA ILE A 51 2.57 -1.57 7.25
C ILE A 51 2.73 -0.75 5.97
N LEU A 52 1.63 -0.26 5.39
CA LEU A 52 1.67 0.42 4.10
C LEU A 52 2.07 1.89 4.19
N ILE A 53 1.78 2.59 5.28
CA ILE A 53 1.85 4.07 5.33
C ILE A 53 2.69 4.62 6.49
N LYS A 54 2.70 3.95 7.64
CA LYS A 54 3.26 4.51 8.89
C LYS A 54 4.50 3.76 9.39
N CYS A 55 4.76 2.56 8.89
CA CYS A 55 5.82 1.69 9.38
C CYS A 55 7.20 2.22 8.99
N ARG A 56 8.15 2.13 9.92
CA ARG A 56 9.57 2.47 9.71
C ARG A 56 10.37 1.30 9.16
N ILE A 57 9.70 0.33 8.55
CA ILE A 57 10.39 -0.82 7.97
C ILE A 57 11.37 -0.36 6.89
N PRO A 58 12.61 -0.89 6.87
CA PRO A 58 13.58 -0.54 5.85
C PRO A 58 13.01 -0.72 4.44
N GLY A 59 13.00 0.38 3.68
CA GLY A 59 12.57 0.39 2.29
C GLY A 59 11.15 0.89 2.04
N GLN A 60 10.27 1.01 3.05
CA GLN A 60 8.94 1.59 2.81
C GLN A 60 9.06 3.04 2.33
N ASP A 61 9.79 3.87 3.06
CA ASP A 61 10.03 5.27 2.70
C ASP A 61 10.69 5.41 1.33
N ILE A 62 11.62 4.51 1.00
CA ILE A 62 12.30 4.49 -0.30
C ILE A 62 11.32 4.18 -1.42
N ILE A 63 10.43 3.20 -1.23
CA ILE A 63 9.40 2.85 -2.22
C ILE A 63 8.44 4.03 -2.41
N TRP A 64 7.99 4.68 -1.33
CA TRP A 64 7.12 5.85 -1.46
C TRP A 64 7.82 7.03 -2.12
N TRP A 65 9.09 7.28 -1.79
CA TRP A 65 9.90 8.29 -2.44
C TRP A 65 10.06 8.00 -3.94
N LEU A 66 10.44 6.79 -4.33
CA LEU A 66 10.57 6.39 -5.74
C LEU A 66 9.24 6.51 -6.50
N THR A 67 8.14 6.08 -5.88
CA THR A 67 6.78 6.21 -6.44
C THR A 67 6.44 7.67 -6.73
N LYS A 68 6.72 8.56 -5.76
CA LYS A 68 6.50 10.00 -5.88
C LYS A 68 7.38 10.62 -6.96
N GLU A 69 8.65 10.27 -7.03
CA GLU A 69 9.57 10.81 -8.02
C GLU A 69 9.23 10.33 -9.44
N LEU A 70 8.79 9.08 -9.61
CA LEU A 70 8.31 8.57 -10.90
C LEU A 70 7.05 9.30 -11.37
N TRP A 71 6.11 9.57 -10.46
CA TRP A 71 4.92 10.36 -10.76
C TRP A 71 5.28 11.79 -11.20
N LYS A 72 6.21 12.42 -10.48
CA LYS A 72 6.68 13.78 -10.74
C LYS A 72 7.37 13.99 -12.08
N LYS A 73 7.87 12.93 -12.71
CA LYS A 73 8.41 13.03 -14.09
C LYS A 73 7.36 13.42 -15.13
N LYS A 74 6.06 13.26 -14.82
CA LYS A 74 4.95 13.57 -15.73
C LYS A 74 3.90 14.50 -15.14
N HIS A 75 3.79 14.59 -13.81
CA HIS A 75 2.73 15.34 -13.13
C HIS A 75 3.26 16.09 -11.89
N ASN A 76 2.93 17.36 -11.73
CA ASN A 76 3.52 18.18 -10.66
C ASN A 76 2.87 18.02 -9.28
N GLN A 77 1.66 17.45 -9.21
CA GLN A 77 0.89 17.34 -7.98
C GLN A 77 1.10 15.96 -7.35
N TRP A 78 1.45 15.89 -6.07
CA TRP A 78 1.48 14.64 -5.32
C TRP A 78 0.42 14.66 -4.23
N TYR A 79 -0.38 13.61 -4.14
CA TYR A 79 -1.45 13.49 -3.16
C TYR A 79 -0.92 12.95 -1.84
N LEU A 80 -1.45 13.45 -0.72
CA LEU A 80 -1.15 12.87 0.58
C LEU A 80 -1.68 11.43 0.63
N LEU A 81 -0.82 10.52 1.09
CA LEU A 81 -1.18 9.12 1.23
C LEU A 81 -2.19 8.96 2.36
N SER A 82 -3.31 8.30 2.07
CA SER A 82 -4.26 7.82 3.06
C SER A 82 -4.51 6.34 2.83
N PHE A 83 -4.91 5.61 3.87
CA PHE A 83 -5.17 4.17 3.73
C PHE A 83 -6.19 3.86 2.63
N GLY A 84 -7.27 4.63 2.60
CA GLY A 84 -8.30 4.53 1.57
C GLY A 84 -7.79 4.85 0.17
N LEU A 85 -6.97 5.90 0.00
CA LEU A 85 -6.42 6.25 -1.31
C LEU A 85 -5.43 5.18 -1.83
N THR A 86 -4.65 4.62 -0.91
CA THR A 86 -3.64 3.61 -1.19
C THR A 86 -4.27 2.30 -1.68
N LEU A 87 -5.26 1.76 -0.96
CA LEU A 87 -6.00 0.56 -1.37
C LEU A 87 -7.02 0.83 -2.49
N GLY A 88 -7.62 2.02 -2.49
CA GLY A 88 -8.60 2.48 -3.48
C GLY A 88 -7.98 3.08 -4.74
N SER A 89 -6.65 3.03 -4.90
CA SER A 89 -5.95 3.55 -6.09
C SER A 89 -6.51 3.06 -7.44
N PRO A 90 -7.06 1.83 -7.58
CA PRO A 90 -7.71 1.41 -8.84
C PRO A 90 -8.94 2.24 -9.22
N LEU A 91 -9.61 2.85 -8.23
CA LEU A 91 -10.87 3.59 -8.37
C LEU A 91 -10.65 5.10 -8.53
N VAL A 92 -9.40 5.58 -8.40
CA VAL A 92 -9.09 7.00 -8.52
C VAL A 92 -9.47 7.52 -9.90
N MET A 93 -9.99 8.75 -9.91
CA MET A 93 -10.36 9.52 -11.09
C MET A 93 -9.47 10.76 -11.16
N ILE A 94 -8.73 10.90 -12.27
CA ILE A 94 -7.88 12.07 -12.54
C ILE A 94 -8.44 12.74 -13.78
N MET A 95 -8.75 14.02 -13.63
CA MET A 95 -9.28 14.86 -14.70
C MET A 95 -8.15 15.75 -15.25
N ASP A 96 -8.21 16.09 -16.53
CA ASP A 96 -7.38 17.14 -17.11
C ASP A 96 -8.00 18.53 -16.89
N ASP A 97 -7.32 19.57 -17.38
CA ASP A 97 -7.74 20.96 -17.22
C ASP A 97 -9.06 21.28 -17.95
N GLU A 98 -9.49 20.42 -18.87
CA GLU A 98 -10.76 20.51 -19.60
C GLU A 98 -11.89 19.74 -18.90
N GLY A 99 -11.61 19.13 -17.73
CA GLY A 99 -12.57 18.31 -17.00
C GLY A 99 -12.87 16.97 -17.68
N LYS A 100 -12.00 16.50 -18.59
CA LYS A 100 -12.07 15.16 -19.20
C LYS A 100 -11.16 14.19 -18.45
N ARG A 101 -11.40 12.90 -18.65
CA ARG A 101 -10.62 11.84 -18.00
C ARG A 101 -9.20 11.80 -18.57
N ASN A 102 -8.21 12.02 -17.72
CA ASN A 102 -6.82 11.85 -18.12
C ASN A 102 -6.42 10.37 -18.05
N HIS A 103 -6.62 9.64 -19.15
CA HIS A 103 -6.35 8.21 -19.25
C HIS A 103 -4.89 7.84 -18.96
N GLY A 104 -3.93 8.67 -19.39
CA GLY A 104 -2.51 8.44 -19.17
C GLY A 104 -2.13 8.56 -17.70
N ALA A 105 -2.55 9.66 -17.06
CA ALA A 105 -2.33 9.88 -15.63
C ALA A 105 -2.99 8.80 -14.79
N LEU A 106 -4.23 8.42 -15.14
CA LEU A 106 -4.95 7.33 -14.47
C LEU A 106 -4.20 6.01 -14.54
N ARG A 107 -3.75 5.61 -15.73
CA ARG A 107 -3.02 4.37 -15.93
C ARG A 107 -1.71 4.36 -15.13
N LEU A 108 -0.94 5.45 -15.22
CA LEU A 108 0.32 5.58 -14.48
C LEU A 108 0.07 5.51 -12.96
N TYR A 109 -0.92 6.25 -12.46
CA TYR A 109 -1.25 6.28 -11.04
C TYR A 109 -1.63 4.90 -10.52
N ARG A 110 -2.48 4.18 -11.26
CA ARG A 110 -2.93 2.82 -10.91
C ARG A 110 -1.76 1.85 -10.83
N ILE A 111 -0.87 1.86 -11.82
CA ILE A 111 0.32 1.01 -11.84
C ILE A 111 1.21 1.35 -10.64
N LEU A 112 1.61 2.61 -10.50
CA LEU A 112 2.54 3.05 -9.46
C LEU A 112 2.03 2.72 -8.07
N MET A 113 0.78 3.09 -7.76
CA MET A 113 0.22 2.87 -6.43
C MET A 113 0.03 1.41 -6.10
N SER A 114 -0.52 0.61 -7.02
CA SER A 114 -0.78 -0.81 -6.76
C SER A 114 0.49 -1.65 -6.65
N GLU A 115 1.52 -1.34 -7.46
CA GLU A 115 2.82 -2.01 -7.36
C GLU A 115 3.58 -1.56 -6.11
N ALA A 116 3.55 -0.28 -5.75
CA ALA A 116 4.21 0.23 -4.55
C ALA A 116 3.71 -0.47 -3.27
N VAL A 117 2.39 -0.56 -3.09
CA VAL A 117 1.80 -1.19 -1.90
C VAL A 117 2.09 -2.68 -1.84
N TYR A 118 2.10 -3.35 -2.99
CA TYR A 118 2.43 -4.77 -3.07
C TYR A 118 3.91 -5.01 -2.76
N LEU A 119 4.81 -4.15 -3.26
CA LEU A 119 6.24 -4.23 -2.95
C LEU A 119 6.53 -3.96 -1.47
N ILE A 120 5.87 -2.97 -0.85
CA ILE A 120 5.97 -2.69 0.58
C ILE A 120 5.53 -3.93 1.38
N TRP A 121 4.37 -4.49 1.05
CA TRP A 121 3.88 -5.72 1.67
C TRP A 121 4.88 -6.87 1.54
N LYS A 122 5.47 -7.07 0.35
CA LYS A 122 6.47 -8.11 0.13
C LYS A 122 7.73 -7.89 0.98
N LYS A 123 8.20 -6.65 1.08
CA LYS A 123 9.33 -6.30 1.94
C LYS A 123 9.04 -6.50 3.42
N PHE A 124 7.79 -6.30 3.83
CA PHE A 124 7.33 -6.59 5.18
C PHE A 124 7.37 -8.08 5.51
N ASN A 125 6.72 -8.92 4.71
CA ASN A 125 6.62 -10.36 4.99
C ASN A 125 7.94 -11.10 4.82
N ALA A 126 8.88 -10.58 4.02
CA ALA A 126 10.20 -11.18 3.87
C ALA A 126 11.07 -11.12 5.14
N LYS A 127 10.59 -10.51 6.24
CA LYS A 127 11.26 -10.57 7.55
C LYS A 127 10.90 -11.81 8.37
N ASP A 128 9.81 -12.49 8.02
CA ASP A 128 9.31 -13.67 8.73
C ASP A 128 9.85 -14.99 8.15
N GLU A 129 10.65 -14.93 7.07
CA GLU A 129 11.39 -16.04 6.45
C GLU A 129 12.90 -15.93 6.72
#